data_AF-A0A6M3IMN4-F1
#
_entry.id   AF-A0A6M3IMN4-F1
#
_cell.length_a   1.000
_cell.length_b   1.000
_cell.length_c   1.000
_cell.angle_alpha   90.00
_cell.angle_beta   90.00
_cell.angle_gamma   90.00
#
_symmetry.space_group_name_H-M   'P 1'
#
loop_
_entity.id
_entity.type
_entity.pdbx_description
1 polymer ?
#
loop_
_entity_poly.entity_id
_entity_poly.type
_entity_poly.pdbx_seq_one_letter_code
_entity_poly.pdbx_strand_id
1 'polypeptide(L)'
;KEVNEKNRISHLGPKNHMYGKKTSEKTKQKIRIKLQGEKSPHFGKKHSIERRQKVSNFRKTFKVSKETCLKISKANSGSNNWMFGRHHSETTKEKIRIKKTGIPAPEGTGAKISAKLKGRIIPESVRINMRGKPRLATLSSVDQFSLNGEFIKTYPSISMASRELGCSINSISHTCTNVQKTGSGYIWKYHNETQKQTA
;
A
#
# COMPACT_ATOMS: atom_id res chain seq x y z
N LYS A 1 38.22 -11.67 41.60
CA LYS A 1 36.86 -11.91 41.02
C LYS A 1 35.78 -11.84 42.09
N GLU A 2 35.97 -12.50 43.23
CA GLU A 2 35.00 -12.52 44.34
C GLU A 2 34.74 -11.14 44.97
N VAL A 3 35.77 -10.31 45.16
CA VAL A 3 35.62 -8.94 45.70
C VAL A 3 34.77 -8.05 44.80
N ASN A 4 34.98 -8.12 43.47
CA ASN A 4 34.16 -7.36 42.53
C ASN A 4 32.71 -7.87 42.49
N GLU A 5 32.48 -9.17 42.64
CA GLU A 5 31.13 -9.71 42.71
C GLU A 5 30.43 -9.32 44.02
N LYS A 6 31.14 -9.33 45.16
CA LYS A 6 30.63 -8.84 46.45
C LYS A 6 30.27 -7.35 46.40
N ASN A 7 31.12 -6.52 45.80
CA ASN A 7 30.84 -5.10 45.57
C ASN A 7 29.69 -4.88 44.59
N ARG A 8 29.54 -5.73 43.57
CA ARG A 8 28.39 -5.65 42.65
C ARG A 8 27.08 -5.98 43.37
N ILE A 9 27.09 -7.01 44.22
CA ILE A 9 25.93 -7.47 44.99
C ILE A 9 25.50 -6.43 46.04
N SER A 10 26.43 -5.70 46.66
CA SER A 10 26.09 -4.68 47.66
C SER A 10 25.34 -3.48 47.08
N HIS A 11 25.49 -3.20 45.78
CA HIS A 11 24.72 -2.16 45.08
C HIS A 11 23.37 -2.65 44.50
N LEU A 12 23.03 -3.93 44.67
CA LEU A 12 21.82 -4.53 44.12
C LEU A 12 20.86 -4.98 45.21
N GLY A 13 19.55 -4.89 44.90
CA GLY A 13 18.50 -5.41 45.78
C GLY A 13 18.50 -4.79 47.19
N PRO A 14 17.94 -5.50 48.19
CA PRO A 14 17.82 -5.01 49.56
C PRO A 14 19.13 -4.67 50.26
N LYS A 15 20.27 -5.19 49.79
CA LYS A 15 21.60 -4.90 50.35
C LYS A 15 22.07 -3.47 50.05
N ASN A 16 21.48 -2.81 49.06
CA ASN A 16 21.80 -1.42 48.76
C ASN A 16 21.09 -0.49 49.75
N HIS A 17 21.85 0.36 50.43
CA HIS A 17 21.34 1.40 51.34
C HIS A 17 20.31 2.39 50.74
N MET A 18 20.22 2.46 49.41
CA MET A 18 19.25 3.27 48.67
C MET A 18 18.08 2.46 48.11
N TYR A 19 18.02 1.15 48.38
CA TYR A 19 16.92 0.30 47.94
C TYR A 19 15.61 0.76 48.58
N GLY A 20 14.56 0.91 47.76
CA GLY A 20 13.25 1.41 48.19
C GLY A 20 13.15 2.93 48.40
N LYS A 21 14.27 3.66 48.49
CA LYS A 21 14.26 5.13 48.66
C LYS A 21 13.95 5.82 47.33
N LYS A 22 12.87 6.60 47.27
CA LYS A 22 12.53 7.43 46.11
C LYS A 22 13.26 8.77 46.20
N THR A 23 14.07 9.10 45.21
CA THR A 23 14.64 10.44 45.08
C THR A 23 13.54 11.47 44.81
N SER A 24 13.68 12.67 45.35
CA SER A 24 12.72 13.76 45.12
C SER A 24 12.65 14.13 43.63
N GLU A 25 11.48 14.54 43.14
CA GLU A 25 11.32 14.98 41.75
C GLU A 25 12.24 16.17 41.42
N LYS A 26 12.44 17.10 42.36
CA LYS A 26 13.39 18.21 42.20
C LYS A 26 14.82 17.71 41.96
N THR A 27 15.24 16.69 42.70
CA THR A 27 16.57 16.09 42.53
C THR A 27 16.68 15.37 41.18
N LYS A 28 15.64 14.63 40.78
CA LYS A 28 15.61 13.95 39.47
C LYS A 28 15.67 14.94 38.31
N GLN A 29 14.92 16.03 38.38
CA GLN A 29 14.96 17.11 37.38
C GLN A 29 16.35 17.74 37.29
N LYS A 30 16.99 18.05 38.42
CA LYS A 30 18.37 18.57 38.45
C LYS A 30 19.37 17.62 37.78
N ILE A 31 19.30 16.31 38.08
CA ILE A 31 20.16 15.30 37.47
C ILE A 31 19.89 15.19 35.97
N ARG A 32 18.61 15.19 35.57
CA ARG A 32 18.20 15.13 34.15
C ARG A 32 18.77 16.30 33.36
N ILE A 33 18.65 17.52 33.87
CA ILE A 33 19.20 18.73 33.22
C ILE A 33 20.72 18.65 33.09
N LYS A 34 21.42 18.13 34.11
CA LYS A 34 22.89 18.00 34.10
C LYS A 34 23.40 16.95 33.10
N LEU A 35 22.60 15.95 32.73
CA LEU A 35 23.00 14.85 31.84
C LEU A 35 22.43 14.95 30.42
N GLN A 36 21.66 15.99 30.12
CA GLN A 36 21.01 16.18 28.82
C GLN A 36 21.81 17.14 27.93
N GLY A 37 21.78 16.87 26.63
CA GLY A 37 22.40 17.71 25.61
C GLY A 37 23.90 17.87 25.84
N GLU A 38 24.39 19.09 25.64
CA GLU A 38 25.81 19.45 25.71
C GLU A 38 26.45 19.23 27.09
N LYS A 39 25.65 19.27 28.15
CA LYS A 39 26.11 19.06 29.53
C LYS A 39 26.44 17.60 29.82
N SER A 40 26.00 16.67 28.96
CA SER A 40 26.32 15.26 29.12
C SER A 40 27.83 15.05 28.99
N PRO A 41 28.49 14.33 29.91
CA PRO A 41 29.94 14.04 29.82
C PRO A 41 30.37 13.26 28.57
N HIS A 42 29.39 12.75 27.81
CA HIS A 42 29.60 11.98 26.58
C HIS A 42 29.03 12.70 25.35
N PHE A 43 28.58 13.95 25.51
CA PHE A 43 28.19 14.77 24.37
C PHE A 43 29.39 14.96 23.43
N GLY A 44 29.14 14.83 22.12
CA GLY A 44 30.18 14.91 21.08
C GLY A 44 31.13 13.71 20.99
N LYS A 45 31.19 12.81 21.99
CA LYS A 45 32.08 11.65 21.96
C LYS A 45 31.52 10.56 21.04
N LYS A 46 32.32 10.10 20.07
CA LYS A 46 31.97 8.97 19.20
C LYS A 46 32.47 7.66 19.79
N HIS A 47 31.66 6.61 19.70
CA HIS A 47 32.11 5.27 20.05
C HIS A 47 33.13 4.75 19.03
N SER A 48 34.12 3.98 19.50
CA SER A 48 35.05 3.25 18.64
C SER A 48 34.30 2.28 17.71
N ILE A 49 34.90 1.99 16.56
CA ILE A 49 34.32 1.08 15.56
C ILE A 49 34.09 -0.31 16.18
N GLU A 50 35.07 -0.83 16.92
CA GLU A 50 34.94 -2.11 17.63
C GLU A 50 33.75 -2.13 18.59
N ARG A 51 33.53 -1.06 19.35
CA ARG A 51 32.40 -0.98 20.28
C ARG A 51 31.07 -0.97 19.53
N ARG A 52 30.96 -0.24 18.42
CA ARG A 52 29.77 -0.22 17.55
C ARG A 52 29.50 -1.61 16.96
N GLN A 53 30.53 -2.32 16.53
CA GLN A 53 30.43 -3.68 16.01
C GLN A 53 29.96 -4.67 17.09
N LYS A 54 30.51 -4.62 18.31
CA LYS A 54 30.07 -5.45 19.44
C LYS A 54 28.58 -5.25 19.75
N VAL A 55 28.10 -4.00 19.81
CA VAL A 55 26.68 -3.71 20.02
C VAL A 55 25.81 -4.16 18.84
N SER A 56 26.29 -3.97 17.59
CA SER A 56 25.58 -4.42 16.39
C SER A 56 25.39 -5.93 16.36
N ASN A 57 26.46 -6.69 16.62
CA ASN A 57 26.42 -8.15 16.64
C ASN A 57 25.48 -8.68 17.72
N PHE A 58 25.51 -8.09 18.92
CA PHE A 58 24.56 -8.44 19.98
C PHE A 58 23.10 -8.16 19.58
N ARG A 59 22.82 -7.02 18.94
CA ARG A 59 21.45 -6.68 18.51
C ARG A 59 20.92 -7.57 17.39
N LYS A 60 21.80 -8.08 16.52
CA LYS A 60 21.40 -9.03 15.46
C LYS A 60 20.94 -10.37 16.04
N THR A 61 21.54 -10.83 17.14
CA THR A 61 21.18 -12.09 17.78
C THR A 61 20.04 -11.92 18.79
N PHE A 62 19.90 -10.74 19.39
CA PHE A 62 18.87 -10.46 20.37
C PHE A 62 17.47 -10.36 19.74
N LYS A 63 16.59 -11.31 20.05
CA LYS A 63 15.18 -11.28 19.66
C LYS A 63 14.34 -10.73 20.80
N VAL A 64 13.64 -9.62 20.54
CA VAL A 64 12.68 -9.03 21.47
C VAL A 64 11.51 -10.00 21.70
N SER A 65 10.96 -10.06 22.91
CA SER A 65 9.83 -10.93 23.22
C SER A 65 8.61 -10.62 22.33
N LYS A 66 7.80 -11.64 22.02
CA LYS A 66 6.59 -11.49 21.19
C LYS A 66 5.65 -10.43 21.75
N GLU A 67 5.46 -10.41 23.06
CA GLU A 67 4.63 -9.42 23.75
C GLU A 67 5.13 -7.99 23.52
N THR A 68 6.44 -7.77 23.61
CA THR A 68 7.04 -6.45 23.40
C THR A 68 6.94 -6.03 21.93
N CYS A 69 7.16 -6.95 20.99
CA CYS A 69 6.95 -6.69 19.56
C CYS A 69 5.50 -6.26 19.27
N LEU A 70 4.51 -6.90 19.90
CA LEU A 70 3.11 -6.53 19.76
C LEU A 70 2.83 -5.12 20.32
N LYS A 71 3.39 -4.78 21.48
CA LYS A 71 3.26 -3.44 22.08
C LYS A 71 3.84 -2.37 21.14
N ILE A 72 5.03 -2.59 20.62
CA ILE A 72 5.68 -1.68 19.65
C ILE A 72 4.86 -1.58 18.37
N SER A 73 4.35 -2.70 17.84
CA SER A 73 3.55 -2.71 16.62
C SER A 73 2.26 -1.90 16.77
N LYS A 74 1.49 -2.14 17.84
CA LYS A 74 0.25 -1.40 18.14
C LYS A 74 0.49 0.10 18.32
N ALA A 75 1.59 0.46 19.00
CA ALA A 75 1.95 1.86 19.23
C ALA A 75 2.33 2.62 17.95
N ASN A 76 2.74 1.92 16.88
CA ASN A 76 3.18 2.55 15.62
C ASN A 76 2.25 2.24 14.41
N SER A 77 1.10 1.63 14.66
CA SER A 77 0.13 1.26 13.62
C SER A 77 -1.10 2.16 13.61
N GLY A 78 -1.76 2.28 12.45
CA GLY A 78 -2.98 3.06 12.33
C GLY A 78 -2.78 4.53 12.69
N SER A 79 -3.75 5.11 13.41
CA SER A 79 -3.76 6.50 13.87
C SER A 79 -2.65 6.85 14.87
N ASN A 80 -2.04 5.85 15.52
CA ASN A 80 -0.94 6.07 16.45
C ASN A 80 0.38 6.36 15.71
N ASN A 81 0.48 6.03 14.42
CA ASN A 81 1.65 6.36 13.64
C ASN A 81 1.73 7.87 13.44
N TRP A 82 2.87 8.49 13.78
CA TRP A 82 3.09 9.93 13.62
C TRP A 82 2.93 10.44 12.17
N MET A 83 3.05 9.56 11.18
CA MET A 83 2.79 9.86 9.76
C MET A 83 1.34 9.60 9.31
N PHE A 84 0.47 9.10 10.18
CA PHE A 84 -0.92 8.85 9.82
C PHE A 84 -1.63 10.15 9.43
N GLY A 85 -2.31 10.13 8.27
CA GLY A 85 -2.97 11.32 7.70
C GLY A 85 -2.01 12.36 7.10
N ARG A 86 -0.69 12.14 7.13
CA ARG A 86 0.30 13.02 6.48
C ARG A 86 0.64 12.50 5.09
N HIS A 87 0.78 13.41 4.14
CA HIS A 87 1.25 13.11 2.79
C HIS A 87 2.66 13.66 2.59
N HIS A 88 3.49 12.90 1.86
CA HIS A 88 4.79 13.40 1.43
C HIS A 88 4.62 14.59 0.48
N SER A 89 5.53 15.57 0.57
CA SER A 89 5.60 16.66 -0.41
C SER A 89 5.92 16.10 -1.80
N GLU A 90 5.52 16.82 -2.86
CA GLU A 90 5.85 16.45 -4.24
C GLU A 90 7.36 16.30 -4.45
N THR A 91 8.16 17.19 -3.86
CA THR A 91 9.62 17.10 -3.89
C THR A 91 10.15 15.82 -3.23
N THR A 92 9.48 15.32 -2.19
CA THR A 92 9.87 14.08 -1.50
C THR A 92 9.44 12.85 -2.31
N LYS A 93 8.24 12.89 -2.90
CA LYS A 93 7.77 11.85 -3.82
C LYS A 93 8.71 11.69 -5.01
N GLU A 94 9.17 12.81 -5.58
CA GLU A 94 10.10 12.79 -6.71
C GLU A 94 11.47 12.22 -6.31
N LYS A 95 12.01 12.59 -5.14
CA LYS A 95 13.25 11.98 -4.61
C LYS A 95 13.12 10.47 -4.43
N ILE A 96 11.97 9.99 -3.99
CA ILE A 96 11.71 8.54 -3.85
C ILE A 96 11.62 7.89 -5.23
N ARG A 97 10.92 8.52 -6.17
CA ARG A 97 10.76 8.05 -7.55
C ARG A 97 12.12 7.89 -8.23
N ILE A 98 12.93 8.94 -8.28
CA ILE A 98 14.27 8.92 -8.89
C ILE A 98 15.12 7.76 -8.34
N LYS A 99 15.09 7.55 -7.02
CA LYS A 99 15.83 6.45 -6.38
C LYS A 99 15.30 5.05 -6.68
N LYS A 100 14.07 4.91 -7.17
CA LYS A 100 13.42 3.62 -7.45
C LYS A 100 13.36 3.32 -8.94
N THR A 101 13.39 4.32 -9.80
CA THR A 101 13.44 4.15 -11.24
C THR A 101 14.68 3.33 -11.62
N GLY A 102 14.48 2.28 -12.42
CA GLY A 102 15.56 1.42 -12.92
C GLY A 102 16.09 0.36 -11.95
N ILE A 103 15.63 0.32 -10.69
CA ILE A 103 15.99 -0.75 -9.77
C ILE A 103 14.97 -1.90 -9.93
N PRO A 104 15.36 -3.06 -10.50
CA PRO A 104 14.47 -4.19 -10.62
C PRO A 104 14.07 -4.70 -9.23
N ALA A 105 12.84 -5.18 -9.11
CA ALA A 105 12.42 -5.85 -7.89
C ALA A 105 13.31 -7.09 -7.65
N PRO A 106 13.63 -7.44 -6.39
CA PRO A 106 14.36 -8.65 -6.10
C PRO A 106 13.66 -9.88 -6.67
N GLU A 107 14.44 -10.87 -7.11
CA GLU A 107 13.90 -12.09 -7.69
C GLU A 107 12.90 -12.78 -6.75
N GLY A 108 11.80 -13.29 -7.32
CA GLY A 108 10.72 -13.93 -6.57
C GLY A 108 9.82 -12.97 -5.77
N THR A 109 10.03 -11.65 -5.81
CA THR A 109 9.13 -10.69 -5.13
C THR A 109 7.72 -10.75 -5.69
N GLY A 110 7.56 -10.88 -7.01
CA GLY A 110 6.24 -11.06 -7.64
C GLY A 110 5.53 -12.33 -7.19
N ALA A 111 6.25 -13.45 -7.06
CA ALA A 111 5.71 -14.71 -6.57
C ALA A 111 5.24 -14.60 -5.11
N LYS A 112 6.02 -13.94 -4.24
CA LYS A 112 5.65 -13.69 -2.83
C LYS A 112 4.39 -12.83 -2.70
N ILE A 113 4.27 -11.79 -3.53
CA ILE A 113 3.08 -10.94 -3.58
C ILE A 113 1.88 -11.76 -4.04
N SER A 114 2.02 -12.51 -5.13
CA SER A 114 0.94 -13.34 -5.70
C SER A 114 0.45 -14.41 -4.71
N ALA A 115 1.37 -15.09 -4.02
CA ALA A 115 1.04 -16.08 -2.99
C ALA A 115 0.24 -15.47 -1.82
N LYS A 116 0.59 -14.25 -1.39
CA LYS A 116 -0.12 -13.54 -0.32
C LYS A 116 -1.52 -13.05 -0.73
N LEU A 117 -1.72 -12.79 -2.02
CA LEU A 117 -2.99 -12.31 -2.57
C LEU A 117 -3.94 -13.46 -2.94
N LYS A 118 -3.42 -14.66 -3.18
CA LYS A 118 -4.22 -15.84 -3.55
C LYS A 118 -5.26 -16.14 -2.46
N GLY A 119 -6.53 -16.23 -2.86
CA GLY A 119 -7.65 -16.54 -1.95
C GLY A 119 -8.21 -15.36 -1.16
N ARG A 120 -7.71 -14.13 -1.35
CA ARG A 120 -8.30 -12.96 -0.72
C ARG A 120 -9.68 -12.66 -1.33
N ILE A 121 -10.72 -12.76 -0.51
CA ILE A 121 -12.08 -12.36 -0.91
C ILE A 121 -12.11 -10.83 -1.00
N ILE A 122 -12.41 -10.32 -2.19
CA ILE A 122 -12.58 -8.90 -2.42
C ILE A 122 -14.03 -8.52 -2.09
N PRO A 123 -14.28 -7.52 -1.22
CA PRO A 123 -15.63 -7.06 -0.90
C PRO A 123 -16.39 -6.62 -2.15
N GLU A 124 -17.71 -6.86 -2.19
CA GLU A 124 -18.52 -6.55 -3.38
C GLU A 124 -18.48 -5.06 -3.73
N SER A 125 -18.45 -4.16 -2.75
CA SER A 125 -18.30 -2.72 -2.97
C SER A 125 -17.02 -2.36 -3.74
N VAL A 126 -15.90 -3.00 -3.41
CA VAL A 126 -14.63 -2.81 -4.11
C VAL A 126 -14.68 -3.44 -5.51
N ARG A 127 -15.33 -4.60 -5.64
CA ARG A 127 -15.54 -5.27 -6.93
C ARG A 127 -16.34 -4.40 -7.90
N ILE A 128 -17.39 -3.75 -7.43
CA ILE A 128 -18.20 -2.80 -8.21
C ILE A 128 -17.34 -1.63 -8.70
N ASN A 129 -16.52 -1.04 -7.83
CA ASN A 129 -15.62 0.07 -8.20
C ASN A 129 -14.54 -0.35 -9.22
N MET A 130 -14.08 -1.62 -9.17
CA MET A 130 -13.11 -2.17 -10.11
C MET A 130 -13.70 -2.55 -11.47
N ARG A 131 -15.02 -2.78 -11.57
CA ARG A 131 -15.69 -3.07 -12.85
C ARG A 131 -15.68 -1.87 -13.80
N GLY A 132 -15.23 -0.70 -13.33
CA GLY A 132 -15.26 0.55 -14.09
C GLY A 132 -16.69 1.04 -14.33
N LYS A 133 -16.85 2.30 -14.71
CA LYS A 133 -18.15 2.74 -15.24
C LYS A 133 -18.37 2.02 -16.58
N PRO A 134 -19.56 1.43 -16.83
CA PRO A 134 -19.85 0.89 -18.15
C PRO A 134 -19.69 2.00 -19.18
N ARG A 135 -19.05 1.70 -20.32
CA ARG A 135 -18.94 2.68 -21.40
C ARG A 135 -20.36 2.99 -21.88
N LEU A 136 -20.73 4.26 -22.03
CA LEU A 136 -22.08 4.66 -22.41
C LEU A 136 -22.55 3.95 -23.70
N ALA A 137 -21.62 3.74 -24.65
CA ALA A 137 -21.85 2.98 -25.88
C ALA A 137 -22.35 1.53 -25.66
N THR A 138 -21.97 0.88 -24.54
CA THR A 138 -22.37 -0.51 -24.25
C THR A 138 -23.80 -0.65 -23.70
N LEU A 139 -24.45 0.47 -23.38
CA LEU A 139 -25.85 0.60 -22.92
C LEU A 139 -26.78 1.10 -24.02
N SER A 140 -26.24 1.57 -25.14
CA SER A 140 -27.03 2.05 -26.28
C SER A 140 -27.72 0.89 -26.99
N SER A 141 -29.01 1.04 -27.23
CA SER A 141 -29.80 0.09 -28.03
C SER A 141 -29.38 0.12 -29.49
N VAL A 142 -29.33 -1.06 -30.12
CA VAL A 142 -28.84 -1.23 -31.48
C VAL A 142 -29.76 -2.11 -32.31
N ASP A 143 -29.88 -1.76 -33.59
CA ASP A 143 -30.60 -2.50 -34.60
C ASP A 143 -29.63 -3.33 -35.43
N GLN A 144 -29.98 -4.60 -35.63
CA GLN A 144 -29.26 -5.57 -36.44
C GLN A 144 -29.91 -5.66 -37.82
N PHE A 145 -29.09 -5.55 -38.87
CA PHE A 145 -29.48 -5.72 -40.26
C PHE A 145 -28.67 -6.82 -40.94
N SER A 146 -29.29 -7.50 -41.90
CA SER A 146 -28.62 -8.41 -42.83
C SER A 146 -27.63 -7.65 -43.73
N LEU A 147 -26.71 -8.36 -44.38
CA LEU A 147 -25.81 -7.78 -45.39
C LEU A 147 -26.58 -7.17 -46.58
N ASN A 148 -27.80 -7.66 -46.82
CA ASN A 148 -28.70 -7.14 -47.84
C ASN A 148 -29.49 -5.89 -47.37
N GLY A 149 -29.28 -5.44 -46.13
CA GLY A 149 -29.96 -4.26 -45.56
C GLY A 149 -31.32 -4.54 -44.93
N GLU A 150 -31.75 -5.80 -44.86
CA GLU A 150 -33.02 -6.19 -44.22
C GLU A 150 -32.92 -6.12 -42.69
N PHE A 151 -33.92 -5.56 -42.03
CA PHE A 151 -33.99 -5.49 -40.58
C PHE A 151 -34.23 -6.88 -39.96
N ILE A 152 -33.44 -7.22 -38.93
CA ILE A 152 -33.53 -8.51 -38.24
C ILE A 152 -34.14 -8.31 -36.85
N LYS A 153 -33.50 -7.51 -36.00
CA LYS A 153 -33.85 -7.42 -34.57
C LYS A 153 -33.26 -6.16 -33.92
N THR A 154 -33.99 -5.60 -32.96
CA THR A 154 -33.49 -4.55 -32.05
C THR A 154 -33.03 -5.18 -30.73
N TYR A 155 -31.86 -4.79 -30.27
CA TYR A 155 -31.31 -5.19 -28.97
C TYR A 155 -31.32 -4.00 -28.01
N PRO A 156 -31.69 -4.22 -26.73
CA PRO A 156 -31.68 -3.15 -25.73
C PRO A 156 -30.29 -2.56 -25.49
N SER A 157 -29.22 -3.33 -25.74
CA SER A 157 -27.84 -2.88 -25.62
C SER A 157 -26.88 -3.66 -26.52
N ILE A 158 -25.76 -3.04 -26.91
CA ILE A 158 -24.64 -3.72 -27.60
C ILE A 158 -24.18 -4.95 -26.82
N SER A 159 -24.14 -4.86 -25.48
CA SER A 159 -23.70 -5.96 -24.62
C SER A 159 -24.62 -7.18 -24.73
N MET A 160 -25.93 -6.98 -24.87
CA MET A 160 -26.89 -8.06 -25.09
C MET A 160 -26.72 -8.68 -26.48
N ALA A 161 -26.58 -7.86 -27.53
CA ALA A 161 -26.33 -8.35 -28.89
C ALA A 161 -25.02 -9.18 -28.97
N SER A 162 -23.96 -8.68 -28.35
CA SER A 162 -22.66 -9.35 -28.26
C SER A 162 -22.77 -10.71 -27.56
N ARG A 163 -23.52 -10.79 -26.46
CA ARG A 163 -23.70 -12.03 -25.70
C ARG A 163 -24.57 -13.06 -26.43
N GLU A 164 -25.63 -12.62 -27.09
CA GLU A 164 -26.55 -13.51 -27.81
C GLU A 164 -25.90 -14.08 -29.07
N LEU A 165 -25.16 -13.26 -29.82
CA LEU A 165 -24.54 -13.65 -31.08
C LEU A 165 -23.07 -14.08 -30.96
N GLY A 166 -22.49 -14.06 -29.75
CA GLY A 166 -21.07 -14.33 -29.53
C GLY A 166 -20.12 -13.34 -30.23
N CYS A 167 -20.60 -12.14 -30.52
CA CYS A 167 -19.89 -11.13 -31.30
C CYS A 167 -19.06 -10.19 -30.42
N SER A 168 -18.02 -9.56 -30.96
CA SER A 168 -17.25 -8.56 -30.21
C SER A 168 -18.01 -7.25 -30.06
N ILE A 169 -18.14 -6.74 -28.82
CA ILE A 169 -18.73 -5.43 -28.49
C ILE A 169 -18.11 -4.32 -29.35
N ASN A 170 -16.79 -4.36 -29.54
CA ASN A 170 -16.07 -3.35 -30.33
C ASN A 170 -16.43 -3.43 -31.81
N SER A 171 -16.66 -4.63 -32.34
CA SER A 171 -17.07 -4.81 -33.74
C SER A 171 -18.44 -4.19 -33.99
N ILE A 172 -19.41 -4.42 -33.08
CA ILE A 172 -20.74 -3.81 -33.18
C ILE A 172 -20.63 -2.28 -33.08
N SER A 173 -19.91 -1.77 -32.07
CA SER A 173 -19.75 -0.34 -31.87
C SER A 173 -19.06 0.37 -33.05
N HIS A 174 -18.00 -0.21 -33.62
CA HIS A 174 -17.32 0.36 -34.78
C HIS A 174 -18.19 0.35 -36.03
N THR A 175 -19.09 -0.63 -36.15
CA THR A 175 -20.03 -0.70 -37.26
C THR A 175 -21.09 0.41 -37.13
N CYS A 176 -21.62 0.63 -35.92
CA CYS A 176 -22.56 1.72 -35.66
C CYS A 176 -21.96 3.11 -35.94
N THR A 177 -20.66 3.31 -35.69
CA THR A 177 -19.97 4.58 -35.95
C THR A 177 -19.37 4.68 -37.35
N ASN A 178 -19.72 3.77 -38.27
CA ASN A 178 -19.20 3.68 -39.64
C ASN A 178 -17.66 3.57 -39.76
N VAL A 179 -16.96 3.21 -38.68
CA VAL A 179 -15.52 2.89 -38.72
C VAL A 179 -15.31 1.58 -39.47
N GLN A 180 -16.25 0.65 -39.34
CA GLN A 180 -16.33 -0.58 -40.11
C GLN A 180 -17.67 -0.64 -40.85
N LYS A 181 -17.66 -1.20 -42.06
CA LYS A 181 -18.88 -1.35 -42.87
C LYS A 181 -19.78 -2.47 -42.37
N THR A 182 -19.19 -3.50 -41.78
CA THR A 182 -19.89 -4.68 -41.25
C THR A 182 -19.23 -5.13 -39.96
N GLY A 183 -20.03 -5.70 -39.06
CA GLY A 183 -19.58 -6.23 -37.78
C GLY A 183 -20.13 -7.63 -37.57
N SER A 184 -19.24 -8.61 -37.46
CA SER A 184 -19.60 -10.02 -37.24
C SER A 184 -20.63 -10.58 -38.23
N GLY A 185 -20.56 -10.15 -39.51
CA GLY A 185 -21.46 -10.60 -40.57
C GLY A 185 -22.78 -9.84 -40.68
N TYR A 186 -22.99 -8.79 -39.88
CA TYR A 186 -24.20 -7.97 -39.88
C TYR A 186 -23.88 -6.48 -40.00
N ILE A 187 -24.87 -5.68 -40.38
CA ILE A 187 -24.80 -4.22 -40.31
C ILE A 187 -25.49 -3.78 -39.02
N TRP A 188 -24.87 -2.88 -38.27
CA TRP A 188 -25.35 -2.42 -36.96
C TRP A 188 -25.57 -0.91 -36.98
N LYS A 189 -26.70 -0.45 -36.43
CA LYS A 189 -27.00 0.98 -36.25
C LYS A 189 -27.56 1.23 -34.85
N TYR A 190 -27.36 2.43 -34.32
CA TYR A 190 -27.98 2.81 -33.04
C TYR A 190 -29.46 3.09 -33.24
N HIS A 191 -30.32 2.50 -32.40
CA HIS A 191 -31.77 2.59 -32.51
C HIS A 191 -32.30 4.03 -32.35
N ASN A 192 -31.57 4.88 -31.61
CA ASN A 192 -31.96 6.26 -31.30
C ASN A 192 -31.06 7.32 -31.97
N GLU A 193 -30.28 6.96 -32.98
CA GLU A 193 -29.56 7.99 -33.75
C GLU A 193 -30.50 8.61 -34.79
N THR A 194 -31.20 9.67 -34.36
CA THR A 194 -31.55 10.77 -35.27
C THR A 194 -30.25 11.18 -35.95
N GLN A 195 -30.13 10.90 -37.24
CA GLN A 195 -28.90 11.11 -37.99
C GLN A 195 -28.39 12.53 -37.74
N LYS A 196 -27.25 12.66 -37.04
CA LYS A 196 -26.45 13.88 -37.14
C LYS A 196 -25.84 13.85 -38.53
N GLN A 197 -26.59 14.37 -39.51
CA GLN A 197 -26.03 14.84 -40.75
C GLN A 197 -24.97 15.90 -40.39
N THR A 198 -23.71 15.54 -40.53
CA THR A 198 -22.63 16.52 -40.66
C THR A 198 -22.83 17.25 -41.97
N ALA A 199 -23.20 18.53 -41.87
CA ALA A 199 -22.95 19.52 -42.91
C ALA A 199 -21.44 19.80 -43.03
#